data_AF-A0A935ZNT4-F1
#
_entry.id   AF-A0A935ZNT4-F1
#
_cell.length_a   1.000
_cell.length_b   1.000
_cell.length_c   1.000
_cell.angle_alpha   90.00
_cell.angle_beta   90.00
_cell.angle_gamma   90.00
#
_symmetry.space_group_name_H-M   'P 1'
#
loop_
_entity.id
_entity.type
_entity.pdbx_description
1 polymer ?
#
loop_
_entity_poly.entity_id
_entity_poly.type
_entity_poly.pdbx_seq_one_letter_code
_entity_poly.pdbx_strand_id
1 'polypeptide(L)'
;MANLKIARRTVFTAGPLALLLAGIERRVTAAPEDAPRRFVTLFTPNGLNYTDAGPSGGESDFSFGDYYDAFEPHRADLIAFSQQHIGGVPYGTSTETGHRSGGMGCLTCTCDEGTGYATGPSIDQFIARRLFEQGDAPVLRAPVFSIGASGVSSYAHSHYESAGEGVPLVNDPVAAYGSLFSDLDADAAALLIARKKSVLDVSYGECKGYIGALPSEGRTLVDYHCERIRELEQNLQVFNCVPPADALAQVSGLDHDDPNNYPVLTDFFWQMMETALLCDATRVASLSFGNTAFRFSMPWLDAPLIPEVNTGEQNVRDHHSHTHAGTRETVGLFMRWYAQKIAEFITRLGAVQPDGSRLLDTTTVLLVSEYGSPGGAHSNSGCASFVFGSAGGQFATGRHFALGDDAANTHALMVSLIQAMGVVDVDQFGHPGGGSGRLDAMFA
;
A
#
# COMPACT_ATOMS: atom_id res chain seq x y z
N MET A 1 -31.84 -67.30 9.42
CA MET A 1 -30.76 -66.70 8.62
C MET A 1 -30.98 -65.20 8.57
N ALA A 2 -30.04 -64.48 9.17
CA ALA A 2 -30.02 -63.02 9.21
C ALA A 2 -29.71 -62.44 7.82
N ASN A 3 -30.21 -61.24 7.53
CA ASN A 3 -29.37 -60.15 7.03
C ASN A 3 -30.07 -58.78 7.15
N LEU A 4 -29.65 -58.10 8.21
CA LEU A 4 -29.34 -56.67 8.37
C LEU A 4 -29.88 -55.67 7.31
N LYS A 5 -30.81 -54.81 7.77
CA LYS A 5 -31.04 -53.46 7.21
C LYS A 5 -30.10 -52.50 7.94
N ILE A 6 -29.20 -51.84 7.20
CA ILE A 6 -28.33 -50.78 7.74
C ILE A 6 -29.08 -49.45 7.71
N ALA A 7 -29.09 -48.77 8.86
CA ALA A 7 -29.83 -47.54 9.10
C ALA A 7 -29.13 -46.31 8.50
N ARG A 8 -29.96 -45.39 7.99
CA ARG A 8 -29.63 -44.01 7.65
C ARG A 8 -29.13 -43.26 8.89
N ARG A 9 -27.83 -43.01 8.99
CA ARG A 9 -27.20 -41.91 9.72
C ARG A 9 -25.70 -42.01 9.47
N THR A 10 -25.09 -40.92 8.99
CA THR A 10 -23.67 -40.49 9.11
C THR A 10 -23.22 -39.83 7.81
N VAL A 11 -23.81 -38.69 7.44
CA VAL A 11 -23.20 -37.69 6.56
C VAL A 11 -23.83 -36.36 6.97
N PHE A 12 -23.22 -35.62 7.91
CA PHE A 12 -23.42 -34.17 8.18
C PHE A 12 -22.81 -33.82 9.54
N THR A 13 -21.48 -33.88 9.69
CA THR A 13 -20.78 -33.36 10.89
C THR A 13 -19.36 -32.87 10.57
N ALA A 14 -19.16 -32.17 9.45
CA ALA A 14 -17.87 -31.53 9.14
C ALA A 14 -17.98 -30.15 8.49
N GLY A 15 -19.04 -29.88 7.70
CA GLY A 15 -19.21 -28.59 7.00
C GLY A 15 -19.42 -27.36 7.90
N PRO A 16 -20.28 -27.39 8.93
CA PRO A 16 -20.54 -26.21 9.76
C PRO A 16 -19.35 -25.84 10.66
N LEU A 17 -18.60 -26.84 11.12
CA LEU A 17 -17.46 -26.63 12.00
C LEU A 17 -16.26 -26.04 11.25
N ALA A 18 -16.07 -26.40 9.97
CA ALA A 18 -15.03 -25.79 9.13
C ALA A 18 -15.34 -24.33 8.77
N LEU A 19 -16.61 -23.96 8.57
CA LEU A 19 -17.03 -22.57 8.36
C LEU A 19 -16.98 -21.73 9.64
N LEU A 20 -17.30 -22.34 10.79
CA LEU A 20 -17.10 -21.72 12.11
C LEU A 20 -15.61 -21.57 12.43
N LEU A 21 -14.77 -22.57 12.15
CA LEU A 21 -13.32 -22.50 12.35
C LEU A 21 -12.66 -21.51 11.39
N ALA A 22 -13.06 -21.45 10.12
CA ALA A 22 -12.58 -20.42 9.19
C ALA A 22 -13.02 -19.01 9.60
N GLY A 23 -14.26 -18.85 10.10
CA GLY A 23 -14.74 -17.58 10.65
C GLY A 23 -14.09 -17.19 11.98
N ILE A 24 -13.64 -18.17 12.77
CA ILE A 24 -12.93 -17.97 14.04
C ILE A 24 -11.44 -17.68 13.77
N GLU A 25 -10.76 -18.42 12.90
CA GLU A 25 -9.38 -18.15 12.47
C GLU A 25 -9.26 -16.76 11.83
N ARG A 26 -10.24 -16.36 11.00
CA ARG A 26 -10.28 -15.03 10.38
C ARG A 26 -10.59 -13.89 11.35
N ARG A 27 -11.26 -14.17 12.48
CA ARG A 27 -11.43 -13.22 13.61
C ARG A 27 -10.23 -13.21 14.56
N VAL A 28 -9.42 -14.26 14.56
CA VAL A 28 -8.20 -14.39 15.37
C VAL A 28 -7.01 -13.65 14.73
N THR A 29 -7.06 -13.36 13.43
CA THR A 29 -6.07 -12.52 12.71
C THR A 29 -6.53 -11.09 12.44
N ALA A 30 -7.76 -10.72 12.83
CA ALA A 30 -8.21 -9.34 12.74
C ALA A 30 -7.52 -8.51 13.82
N ALA A 31 -6.93 -7.38 13.42
CA ALA A 31 -6.46 -6.39 14.39
C ALA A 31 -7.65 -5.92 15.27
N PRO A 32 -7.39 -5.45 16.50
CA PRO A 32 -8.42 -4.84 17.33
C PRO A 32 -9.24 -3.81 16.55
N GLU A 33 -10.55 -3.73 16.78
CA GLU A 33 -11.46 -2.82 16.06
C GLU A 33 -11.01 -1.34 16.13
N ASP A 34 -10.29 -0.98 17.20
CA ASP A 34 -9.73 0.35 17.46
C ASP A 34 -8.25 0.50 17.10
N ALA A 35 -7.63 -0.51 16.47
CA ALA A 35 -6.22 -0.42 16.08
C ALA A 35 -6.03 0.69 15.03
N PRO A 36 -5.00 1.55 15.17
CA PRO A 36 -4.79 2.66 14.26
C PRO A 36 -4.52 2.12 12.85
N ARG A 37 -5.39 2.48 11.91
CA ARG A 37 -5.24 2.12 10.50
C ARG A 37 -4.21 3.04 9.86
N ARG A 38 -3.35 2.45 9.03
CA ARG A 38 -2.28 3.15 8.33
C ARG A 38 -2.41 2.99 6.82
N PHE A 39 -1.95 3.99 6.07
CA PHE A 39 -2.03 4.00 4.63
C PHE A 39 -0.67 4.31 4.02
N VAL A 40 -0.25 3.53 3.03
CA VAL A 40 0.99 3.75 2.29
C VAL A 40 0.69 3.77 0.80
N THR A 41 1.24 4.75 0.08
CA THR A 41 1.24 4.70 -1.39
C THR A 41 2.65 4.45 -1.92
N LEU A 42 2.73 3.54 -2.88
CA LEU A 42 3.95 3.21 -3.59
C LEU A 42 3.74 3.50 -5.07
N PHE A 43 4.66 4.25 -5.67
CA PHE A 43 4.62 4.60 -7.09
C PHE A 43 5.83 4.01 -7.82
N THR A 44 5.59 3.33 -8.94
CA THR A 44 6.63 2.95 -9.91
C THR A 44 6.45 3.73 -11.22
N PRO A 45 7.51 4.23 -11.84
CA PRO A 45 7.43 4.97 -13.09
C PRO A 45 7.34 3.98 -14.26
N ASN A 46 6.89 4.48 -15.40
CA ASN A 46 6.89 3.81 -16.70
C ASN A 46 6.03 2.55 -16.85
N GLY A 47 5.09 2.31 -15.94
CA GLY A 47 3.91 1.49 -16.20
C GLY A 47 4.10 0.01 -16.53
N LEU A 48 2.96 -0.64 -16.77
CA LEU A 48 2.93 -2.01 -17.25
C LEU A 48 3.06 -2.03 -18.78
N ASN A 49 4.17 -2.54 -19.27
CA ASN A 49 4.42 -2.53 -20.72
C ASN A 49 3.58 -3.58 -21.47
N TYR A 50 3.33 -4.75 -20.86
CA TYR A 50 2.63 -5.88 -21.46
C TYR A 50 1.46 -6.35 -20.56
N THR A 51 0.25 -6.44 -21.10
CA THR A 51 -0.96 -6.75 -20.31
C THR A 51 -0.86 -8.11 -19.59
N ASP A 52 -0.31 -9.12 -20.27
CA ASP A 52 -0.09 -10.47 -19.75
C ASP A 52 1.14 -10.60 -18.85
N ALA A 53 1.87 -9.50 -18.59
CA ALA A 53 2.88 -9.44 -17.53
C ALA A 53 2.28 -9.00 -16.17
N GLY A 54 1.02 -8.54 -16.18
CA GLY A 54 0.24 -8.21 -14.98
C GLY A 54 -0.53 -9.40 -14.38
N PRO A 55 -1.37 -9.17 -13.36
CA PRO A 55 -2.23 -10.21 -12.80
C PRO A 55 -3.38 -10.58 -13.75
N SER A 56 -3.67 -11.87 -13.84
CA SER A 56 -4.69 -12.42 -14.74
C SER A 56 -5.34 -13.68 -14.16
N GLY A 57 -6.51 -14.06 -14.67
CA GLY A 57 -7.29 -15.21 -14.18
C GLY A 57 -8.60 -14.78 -13.54
N GLY A 58 -9.20 -15.67 -12.75
CA GLY A 58 -10.41 -15.40 -11.98
C GLY A 58 -10.10 -14.95 -10.56
N GLU A 59 -11.15 -14.64 -9.80
CA GLU A 59 -11.04 -13.96 -8.52
C GLU A 59 -10.15 -14.70 -7.49
N SER A 60 -10.29 -16.03 -7.39
CA SER A 60 -9.57 -16.85 -6.41
C SER A 60 -8.46 -17.72 -7.03
N ASP A 61 -8.42 -17.85 -8.35
CA ASP A 61 -7.51 -18.74 -9.11
C ASP A 61 -6.59 -17.96 -10.07
N PHE A 62 -6.33 -16.69 -9.76
CA PHE A 62 -5.44 -15.82 -10.54
C PHE A 62 -3.95 -16.20 -10.45
N SER A 63 -3.17 -15.72 -11.41
CA SER A 63 -1.71 -15.79 -11.43
C SER A 63 -1.11 -14.40 -11.59
N PHE A 64 0.06 -14.18 -11.01
CA PHE A 64 0.89 -13.03 -11.34
C PHE A 64 1.69 -13.31 -12.62
N GLY A 65 1.73 -12.35 -13.52
CA GLY A 65 2.67 -12.38 -14.63
C GLY A 65 4.11 -12.22 -14.15
N ASP A 66 5.05 -12.40 -15.08
CA ASP A 66 6.50 -12.39 -14.82
C ASP A 66 7.04 -11.08 -14.23
N TYR A 67 6.29 -9.97 -14.29
CA TYR A 67 6.74 -8.70 -13.70
C TYR A 67 6.43 -8.60 -12.20
N TYR A 68 5.50 -9.41 -11.70
CA TYR A 68 4.98 -9.34 -10.33
C TYR A 68 5.03 -10.71 -9.62
N ASP A 69 5.82 -11.65 -10.11
CA ASP A 69 6.00 -12.99 -9.53
C ASP A 69 6.46 -12.95 -8.07
N ALA A 70 7.25 -11.92 -7.70
CA ALA A 70 7.69 -11.65 -6.33
C ALA A 70 6.54 -11.42 -5.33
N PHE A 71 5.31 -11.16 -5.78
CA PHE A 71 4.15 -10.99 -4.90
C PHE A 71 3.46 -12.32 -4.55
N GLU A 72 3.82 -13.45 -5.16
CA GLU A 72 3.23 -14.76 -4.87
C GLU A 72 3.26 -15.13 -3.37
N PRO A 73 4.36 -14.91 -2.61
CA PRO A 73 4.38 -15.18 -1.17
C PRO A 73 3.36 -14.35 -0.36
N HIS A 74 2.89 -13.23 -0.92
CA HIS A 74 1.94 -12.30 -0.30
C HIS A 74 0.53 -12.40 -0.89
N ARG A 75 0.24 -13.41 -1.71
CA ARG A 75 -1.08 -13.61 -2.36
C ARG A 75 -2.24 -13.47 -1.38
N ALA A 76 -2.16 -14.11 -0.22
CA ALA A 76 -3.22 -14.10 0.78
C ALA A 76 -3.44 -12.71 1.43
N ASP A 77 -2.45 -11.83 1.34
CA ASP A 77 -2.41 -10.51 1.98
C ASP A 77 -2.73 -9.37 1.01
N LEU A 78 -3.07 -9.66 -0.25
CA LEU A 78 -3.31 -8.64 -1.26
C LEU A 78 -4.62 -8.80 -2.04
N ILE A 79 -5.06 -7.70 -2.62
CA ILE A 79 -6.04 -7.65 -3.71
C ILE A 79 -5.30 -7.14 -4.95
N ALA A 80 -5.33 -7.93 -6.02
CA ALA A 80 -4.76 -7.56 -7.30
C ALA A 80 -5.83 -6.97 -8.21
N PHE A 81 -5.51 -5.89 -8.91
CA PHE A 81 -6.39 -5.29 -9.91
C PHE A 81 -5.72 -5.33 -11.28
N SER A 82 -6.50 -5.63 -12.32
CA SER A 82 -6.03 -5.51 -13.70
C SER A 82 -7.08 -4.90 -14.62
N GLN A 83 -6.62 -4.57 -15.83
CA GLN A 83 -7.41 -3.94 -16.88
C GLN A 83 -7.97 -2.56 -16.48
N GLN A 84 -7.36 -1.89 -15.51
CA GLN A 84 -7.88 -0.62 -14.99
C GLN A 84 -7.64 0.52 -15.98
N HIS A 85 -8.52 1.52 -15.91
CA HIS A 85 -8.34 2.84 -16.51
C HIS A 85 -7.95 3.86 -15.44
N ILE A 86 -6.98 4.74 -15.69
CA ILE A 86 -6.57 5.77 -14.72
C ILE A 86 -7.70 6.78 -14.50
N GLY A 87 -8.13 6.96 -13.25
CA GLY A 87 -9.20 7.91 -12.92
C GLY A 87 -8.87 9.35 -13.33
N GLY A 88 -9.89 10.09 -13.75
CA GLY A 88 -9.75 11.51 -14.12
C GLY A 88 -9.13 11.79 -15.49
N VAL A 89 -8.70 10.77 -16.22
CA VAL A 89 -8.24 10.91 -17.62
C VAL A 89 -9.41 10.60 -18.55
N PRO A 90 -9.84 11.53 -19.44
CA PRO A 90 -10.94 11.25 -20.36
C PRO A 90 -10.56 10.17 -21.37
N TYR A 91 -11.49 9.24 -21.63
CA TYR A 91 -11.32 8.17 -22.62
C TYR A 91 -10.87 8.69 -23.99
N GLY A 92 -9.77 8.15 -24.50
CA GLY A 92 -9.41 8.26 -25.91
C GLY A 92 -9.02 9.67 -26.39
N THR A 93 -8.80 10.64 -25.50
CA THR A 93 -8.32 11.98 -25.88
C THR A 93 -6.85 12.23 -25.56
N SER A 94 -6.08 11.25 -25.07
CA SER A 94 -4.67 11.46 -24.76
C SER A 94 -3.85 11.68 -26.03
N THR A 95 -3.71 12.93 -26.43
CA THR A 95 -2.70 13.41 -27.37
C THR A 95 -1.40 13.59 -26.60
N GLU A 96 -0.35 12.84 -26.98
CA GLU A 96 1.08 13.09 -26.70
C GLU A 96 1.57 13.24 -25.24
N THR A 97 0.71 13.19 -24.21
CA THR A 97 1.12 13.48 -22.82
C THR A 97 0.74 12.39 -21.80
N GLY A 98 0.68 11.12 -22.19
CA GLY A 98 0.20 10.04 -21.29
C GLY A 98 0.99 9.90 -19.97
N HIS A 99 2.27 10.26 -19.93
CA HIS A 99 3.00 10.44 -18.67
C HIS A 99 2.35 11.50 -17.77
N ARG A 100 1.97 12.67 -18.30
CA ARG A 100 1.35 13.74 -17.52
C ARG A 100 0.01 13.33 -16.95
N SER A 101 -0.95 12.97 -17.78
CA SER A 101 -2.28 12.56 -17.31
C SER A 101 -2.21 11.34 -16.40
N GLY A 102 -1.40 10.36 -16.77
CA GLY A 102 -1.19 9.16 -15.99
C GLY A 102 -0.54 9.39 -14.62
N GLY A 103 0.55 10.16 -14.59
CA GLY A 103 1.24 10.55 -13.35
C GLY A 103 0.32 11.30 -12.40
N MET A 104 -0.40 12.31 -12.90
CA MET A 104 -1.35 13.07 -12.09
C MET A 104 -2.53 12.20 -11.63
N GLY A 105 -3.15 11.47 -12.55
CA GLY A 105 -4.40 10.74 -12.31
C GLY A 105 -4.24 9.51 -11.42
N CYS A 106 -3.08 8.86 -11.39
CA CYS A 106 -2.91 7.58 -10.69
C CYS A 106 -3.16 7.65 -9.16
N LEU A 107 -2.97 8.82 -8.54
CA LEU A 107 -3.25 9.03 -7.11
C LEU A 107 -4.30 10.12 -6.83
N THR A 108 -4.61 10.98 -7.79
CA THR A 108 -5.60 12.07 -7.60
C THR A 108 -6.96 11.77 -8.23
N CYS A 109 -6.99 10.85 -9.21
CA CYS A 109 -8.13 10.62 -10.09
C CYS A 109 -8.66 11.91 -10.75
N THR A 110 -7.83 12.94 -10.93
CA THR A 110 -8.23 14.20 -11.55
C THR A 110 -7.04 14.95 -12.13
N CYS A 111 -7.11 15.31 -13.41
CA CYS A 111 -6.02 16.01 -14.08
C CYS A 111 -6.53 17.12 -15.00
N ASP A 112 -5.69 18.12 -15.22
CA ASP A 112 -5.85 19.10 -16.30
C ASP A 112 -4.58 19.09 -17.16
N GLU A 113 -4.64 18.41 -18.31
CA GLU A 113 -3.53 18.30 -19.26
C GLU A 113 -3.11 19.68 -19.81
N GLY A 114 -4.03 20.66 -19.86
CA GLY A 114 -3.76 22.01 -20.34
C GLY A 114 -2.86 22.80 -19.41
N THR A 115 -2.94 22.54 -18.10
CA THR A 115 -2.08 23.16 -17.09
C THR A 115 -0.91 22.27 -16.67
N GLY A 116 -0.99 20.96 -16.91
CA GLY A 116 0.02 19.99 -16.47
C GLY A 116 -0.05 19.70 -14.96
N TYR A 117 -1.18 20.00 -14.32
CA TYR A 117 -1.40 19.79 -12.89
C TYR A 117 -2.69 19.04 -12.58
N ALA A 118 -2.69 18.34 -11.45
CA ALA A 118 -3.92 17.80 -10.89
C ALA A 118 -4.82 18.92 -10.38
N THR A 119 -6.14 18.72 -10.49
CA THR A 119 -7.16 19.67 -10.01
C THR A 119 -7.69 19.34 -8.61
N GLY A 120 -7.01 18.45 -7.90
CA GLY A 120 -7.37 18.01 -6.55
C GLY A 120 -6.19 17.31 -5.85
N PRO A 121 -6.36 16.98 -4.56
CA PRO A 121 -5.33 16.31 -3.77
C PRO A 121 -5.12 14.86 -4.23
N SER A 122 -3.94 14.31 -3.96
CA SER A 122 -3.70 12.87 -4.03
C SER A 122 -4.29 12.16 -2.82
N ILE A 123 -4.63 10.88 -2.98
CA ILE A 123 -5.34 10.08 -1.96
C ILE A 123 -4.58 10.01 -0.63
N ASP A 124 -3.26 9.93 -0.64
CA ASP A 124 -2.42 9.97 0.57
C ASP A 124 -2.59 11.27 1.35
N GLN A 125 -2.50 12.42 0.68
CA GLN A 125 -2.67 13.73 1.32
C GLN A 125 -4.11 13.96 1.77
N PHE A 126 -5.09 13.49 1.00
CA PHE A 126 -6.50 13.54 1.39
C PHE A 126 -6.75 12.75 2.68
N ILE A 127 -6.31 11.49 2.74
CA ILE A 127 -6.49 10.64 3.93
C ILE A 127 -5.75 11.22 5.12
N ALA A 128 -4.50 11.66 4.96
CA ALA A 128 -3.72 12.26 6.05
C ALA A 128 -4.42 13.47 6.67
N ARG A 129 -4.92 14.39 5.82
CA ARG A 129 -5.67 15.56 6.27
C ARG A 129 -6.93 15.18 7.04
N ARG A 130 -7.73 14.24 6.51
CA ARG A 130 -8.99 13.80 7.12
C ARG A 130 -8.76 13.12 8.48
N LEU A 131 -7.77 12.25 8.58
CA LEU A 131 -7.40 11.61 9.85
C LEU A 131 -6.91 12.65 10.86
N PHE A 132 -6.11 13.63 10.44
CA PHE A 132 -5.67 14.71 11.33
C PHE A 132 -6.84 15.58 11.84
N GLU A 133 -7.76 15.96 10.95
CA GLU A 133 -8.97 16.72 11.31
C GLU A 133 -9.88 15.97 12.30
N GLN A 134 -9.89 14.63 12.23
CA GLN A 134 -10.61 13.76 13.17
C GLN A 134 -9.88 13.59 14.51
N GLY A 135 -8.62 14.00 14.63
CA GLY A 135 -7.74 13.73 15.78
C GLY A 135 -7.13 12.33 15.76
N ASP A 136 -7.27 11.62 14.63
CA ASP A 136 -6.81 10.26 14.37
C ASP A 136 -5.50 10.23 13.57
N ALA A 137 -4.73 11.31 13.50
CA ALA A 137 -3.35 11.27 13.01
C ALA A 137 -2.51 12.36 13.66
N PRO A 138 -1.21 12.12 13.90
CA PRO A 138 -0.33 13.10 14.55
C PRO A 138 0.07 14.26 13.61
N VAL A 139 -0.01 14.05 12.30
CA VAL A 139 0.49 14.99 11.28
C VAL A 139 -0.58 15.30 10.24
N LEU A 140 -0.63 16.55 9.81
CA LEU A 140 -1.59 17.04 8.81
C LEU A 140 -1.28 16.57 7.39
N ARG A 141 0.01 16.41 7.06
CA ARG A 141 0.50 16.10 5.71
C ARG A 141 1.23 14.77 5.74
N ALA A 142 0.99 13.93 4.74
CA ALA A 142 1.75 12.69 4.59
C ALA A 142 3.15 13.02 4.04
N PRO A 143 4.24 12.53 4.65
CA PRO A 143 5.56 12.59 4.04
C PRO A 143 5.60 11.77 2.75
N VAL A 144 6.28 12.32 1.73
CA VAL A 144 6.47 11.68 0.44
C VAL A 144 7.97 11.52 0.18
N PHE A 145 8.43 10.29 0.34
CA PHE A 145 9.82 9.90 0.11
C PHE A 145 10.04 9.46 -1.34
N SER A 146 11.28 9.44 -1.76
CA SER A 146 11.62 9.04 -3.12
C SER A 146 13.01 8.43 -3.24
N ILE A 147 13.16 7.53 -4.21
CA ILE A 147 14.46 7.04 -4.66
C ILE A 147 14.79 7.71 -6.00
N GLY A 148 15.87 8.48 -6.04
CA GLY A 148 16.42 9.08 -7.27
C GLY A 148 15.78 10.37 -7.78
N ALA A 149 14.61 10.78 -7.27
CA ALA A 149 14.02 12.08 -7.61
C ALA A 149 13.73 12.92 -6.36
N SER A 150 13.82 14.24 -6.48
CA SER A 150 13.56 15.19 -5.40
C SER A 150 12.71 16.37 -5.87
N GLY A 151 12.09 17.07 -4.92
CA GLY A 151 11.29 18.24 -5.18
C GLY A 151 10.00 17.96 -5.95
N VAL A 152 9.46 18.98 -6.60
CA VAL A 152 8.27 18.88 -7.44
C VAL A 152 8.71 18.91 -8.89
N SER A 153 8.31 17.90 -9.67
CA SER A 153 8.62 17.85 -11.09
C SER A 153 7.83 18.91 -11.85
N SER A 154 8.53 19.61 -12.76
CA SER A 154 7.93 20.62 -13.64
C SER A 154 7.24 20.00 -14.87
N TYR A 155 7.41 18.69 -15.08
CA TYR A 155 6.82 17.98 -16.22
C TYR A 155 5.49 17.32 -15.86
N ALA A 156 5.52 16.46 -14.84
CA ALA A 156 4.39 15.72 -14.31
C ALA A 156 4.74 15.18 -12.93
N HIS A 157 3.72 15.03 -12.09
CA HIS A 157 3.89 14.67 -10.69
C HIS A 157 2.69 13.85 -10.20
N SER A 158 2.87 13.02 -9.17
CA SER A 158 1.82 12.10 -8.68
C SER A 158 1.23 12.51 -7.33
N HIS A 159 1.94 13.29 -6.51
CA HIS A 159 1.52 13.64 -5.15
C HIS A 159 1.12 15.10 -5.07
N TYR A 160 -0.11 15.39 -4.62
CA TYR A 160 -0.67 16.74 -4.57
C TYR A 160 -1.33 17.00 -3.23
N GLU A 161 -0.97 18.11 -2.58
CA GLU A 161 -1.66 18.57 -1.38
C GLU A 161 -3.03 19.14 -1.71
N SER A 162 -3.14 19.82 -2.86
CA SER A 162 -4.37 20.39 -3.41
C SER A 162 -4.20 20.66 -4.92
N ALA A 163 -5.20 21.26 -5.56
CA ALA A 163 -5.16 21.61 -6.97
C ALA A 163 -3.93 22.48 -7.32
N GLY A 164 -3.07 22.01 -8.22
CA GLY A 164 -1.84 22.71 -8.62
C GLY A 164 -0.70 22.70 -7.59
N GLU A 165 -0.92 22.16 -6.39
CA GLU A 165 0.05 22.20 -5.30
C GLU A 165 0.70 20.82 -5.11
N GLY A 166 1.77 20.56 -5.88
CA GLY A 166 2.55 19.33 -5.77
C GLY A 166 3.31 19.20 -4.45
N VAL A 167 3.40 17.99 -3.90
CA VAL A 167 4.14 17.71 -2.67
C VAL A 167 5.61 17.40 -3.00
N PRO A 168 6.59 18.15 -2.48
CA PRO A 168 7.99 17.87 -2.75
C PRO A 168 8.41 16.45 -2.35
N LEU A 169 9.04 15.72 -3.27
CA LEU A 169 9.67 14.44 -2.98
C LEU A 169 10.95 14.64 -2.16
N VAL A 170 11.15 13.82 -1.12
CA VAL A 170 12.35 13.83 -0.29
C VAL A 170 13.16 12.54 -0.54
N ASN A 171 14.33 12.68 -1.17
CA ASN A 171 15.28 11.57 -1.40
C ASN A 171 16.50 11.60 -0.48
N ASP A 172 16.78 12.73 0.18
CA ASP A 172 17.84 12.82 1.18
C ASP A 172 17.45 12.05 2.45
N PRO A 173 18.19 10.98 2.82
CA PRO A 173 17.85 10.16 3.99
C PRO A 173 17.98 10.91 5.31
N VAL A 174 18.89 11.89 5.42
CA VAL A 174 19.08 12.71 6.63
C VAL A 174 17.91 13.66 6.80
N ALA A 175 17.48 14.32 5.73
CA ALA A 175 16.32 15.20 5.75
C ALA A 175 15.03 14.43 6.06
N ALA A 176 14.84 13.27 5.42
CA ALA A 176 13.69 12.40 5.64
C ALA A 176 13.61 11.93 7.10
N TYR A 177 14.72 11.42 7.65
CA TYR A 177 14.79 10.99 9.04
C TYR A 177 14.48 12.14 10.00
N GLY A 178 15.10 13.31 9.78
CA GLY A 178 14.88 14.49 10.61
C GLY A 178 13.41 14.92 10.64
N SER A 179 12.72 14.85 9.49
CA SER A 179 11.31 15.25 9.38
C SER A 179 10.35 14.36 10.17
N LEU A 180 10.70 13.09 10.42
CA LEU A 180 9.86 12.12 11.10
C LEU A 180 10.17 12.00 12.60
N PHE A 181 11.45 12.12 12.96
CA PHE A 181 11.93 11.70 14.28
C PHE A 181 12.55 12.82 15.11
N SER A 182 12.63 14.06 14.63
CA SER A 182 13.21 15.18 15.40
C SER A 182 12.54 15.41 16.75
N ASP A 183 11.23 15.16 16.81
CA ASP A 183 10.40 15.39 17.99
C ASP A 183 10.16 14.11 18.81
N LEU A 184 10.68 12.97 18.34
CA LEU A 184 10.61 11.67 19.00
C LEU A 184 11.89 11.46 19.82
N ASP A 185 11.97 12.13 20.96
CA ASP A 185 12.97 11.79 21.98
C ASP A 185 12.54 10.55 22.80
N ALA A 186 13.45 10.07 23.66
CA ALA A 186 13.20 8.89 24.49
C ALA A 186 12.00 9.08 25.44
N ASP A 187 11.71 10.32 25.85
CA ASP A 187 10.61 10.64 26.76
C ASP A 187 9.25 10.64 26.01
N ALA A 188 9.22 11.10 24.76
CA ALA A 188 8.05 11.02 23.89
C ALA A 188 7.68 9.56 23.56
N ALA A 189 8.68 8.72 23.26
CA ALA A 189 8.47 7.30 23.04
C ALA A 189 7.94 6.60 24.31
N ALA A 190 8.50 6.91 25.48
CA ALA A 190 8.03 6.38 26.76
C ALA A 190 6.59 6.82 27.09
N LEU A 191 6.22 8.07 26.77
CA LEU A 191 4.88 8.59 26.95
C LEU A 191 3.85 7.89 26.04
N LEU A 192 4.21 7.62 24.79
CA LEU A 192 3.35 6.87 23.86
C LEU A 192 3.09 5.45 24.37
N ILE A 193 4.13 4.75 24.87
CA ILE A 193 3.99 3.43 25.48
C ILE A 193 3.09 3.50 26.73
N ALA A 194 3.29 4.49 27.59
CA ALA A 194 2.47 4.68 28.78
C ALA A 194 0.99 4.93 28.44
N ARG A 195 0.71 5.71 27.39
CA ARG A 195 -0.66 5.93 26.88
C ARG A 195 -1.27 4.63 26.35
N LYS A 196 -0.55 3.89 25.49
CA LYS A 196 -1.04 2.60 24.95
C LYS A 196 -1.33 1.61 26.09
N LYS A 197 -0.44 1.53 27.08
CA LYS A 197 -0.65 0.72 28.28
C LYS A 197 -1.90 1.13 29.05
N SER A 198 -2.10 2.43 29.29
CA SER A 198 -3.29 2.93 29.98
C SER A 198 -4.60 2.58 29.27
N VAL A 199 -4.63 2.61 27.93
CA VAL A 199 -5.82 2.23 27.14
C VAL A 199 -6.11 0.73 27.26
N LEU A 200 -5.07 -0.10 27.19
CA LEU A 200 -5.21 -1.56 27.35
C LEU A 200 -5.59 -1.95 28.78
N ASP A 201 -5.08 -1.25 29.80
CA ASP A 201 -5.45 -1.47 31.21
C ASP A 201 -6.95 -1.22 31.41
N VAL A 202 -7.48 -0.14 30.84
CA VAL A 202 -8.92 0.16 30.84
C VAL A 202 -9.70 -0.93 30.11
N SER A 203 -9.28 -1.28 28.89
CA SER A 203 -9.94 -2.30 28.06
C SER A 203 -9.96 -3.68 28.74
N TYR A 204 -8.86 -4.06 29.39
CA TYR A 204 -8.75 -5.30 30.16
C TYR A 204 -9.66 -5.27 31.41
N GLY A 205 -9.71 -4.14 32.12
CA GLY A 205 -10.60 -3.92 33.25
C GLY A 205 -12.08 -4.05 32.88
N GLU A 206 -12.48 -3.44 31.77
CA GLU A 206 -13.84 -3.55 31.22
C GLU A 206 -14.15 -4.99 30.79
N CYS A 207 -13.24 -5.64 30.06
CA CYS A 207 -13.36 -7.03 29.63
C CYS A 207 -13.60 -7.96 30.84
N LYS A 208 -12.79 -7.83 31.90
CA LYS A 208 -12.97 -8.60 33.15
C LYS A 208 -14.29 -8.29 33.85
N GLY A 209 -14.79 -7.05 33.76
CA GLY A 209 -16.08 -6.64 34.31
C GLY A 209 -17.28 -7.44 33.77
N TYR A 210 -17.23 -7.85 32.50
CA TYR A 210 -18.32 -8.61 31.86
C TYR A 210 -18.35 -10.10 32.24
N ILE A 211 -17.23 -10.69 32.67
CA ILE A 211 -17.14 -12.13 33.00
C ILE A 211 -18.14 -12.53 34.09
N GLY A 212 -18.38 -11.66 35.05
CA GLY A 212 -19.32 -11.91 36.16
C GLY A 212 -20.76 -12.13 35.68
N ALA A 213 -21.17 -11.45 34.61
CA ALA A 213 -22.55 -11.42 34.11
C ALA A 213 -22.88 -12.54 33.09
N LEU A 214 -21.88 -13.29 32.61
CA LEU A 214 -22.05 -14.27 31.53
C LEU A 214 -22.28 -15.71 32.01
N PRO A 215 -23.02 -16.54 31.24
CA PRO A 215 -23.06 -18.01 31.40
C PRO A 215 -21.69 -18.66 31.13
N SER A 216 -21.51 -19.93 31.50
CA SER A 216 -20.25 -20.68 31.37
C SER A 216 -19.60 -20.60 29.98
N GLU A 217 -20.38 -20.81 28.91
CA GLU A 217 -19.89 -20.78 27.54
C GLU A 217 -19.44 -19.38 27.12
N GLY A 218 -20.14 -18.33 27.56
CA GLY A 218 -19.76 -16.94 27.31
C GLY A 218 -18.53 -16.50 28.10
N ARG A 219 -18.35 -17.05 29.31
CA ARG A 219 -17.17 -16.78 30.15
C ARG A 219 -15.88 -17.26 29.50
N THR A 220 -15.86 -18.46 28.93
CA THR A 220 -14.65 -18.99 28.27
C THR A 220 -14.21 -18.10 27.09
N LEU A 221 -15.15 -17.62 26.28
CA LEU A 221 -14.85 -16.76 25.14
C LEU A 221 -14.33 -15.39 25.58
N VAL A 222 -14.98 -14.77 26.56
CA VAL A 222 -14.56 -13.46 27.07
C VAL A 222 -13.25 -13.54 27.84
N ASP A 223 -13.03 -14.60 28.63
CA ASP A 223 -11.76 -14.78 29.35
C ASP A 223 -10.59 -15.01 28.38
N TYR A 224 -10.82 -15.74 27.28
CA TYR A 224 -9.86 -15.84 26.18
C TYR A 224 -9.55 -14.46 25.57
N HIS A 225 -10.57 -13.64 25.29
CA HIS A 225 -10.37 -12.29 24.77
C HIS A 225 -9.61 -11.38 25.75
N CYS A 226 -9.93 -11.43 27.05
CA CYS A 226 -9.22 -10.65 28.06
C CYS A 226 -7.74 -11.07 28.15
N GLU A 227 -7.45 -12.37 28.04
CA GLU A 227 -6.06 -12.84 28.06
C GLU A 227 -5.28 -12.33 26.84
N ARG A 228 -5.92 -12.18 25.67
CA ARG A 228 -5.30 -11.54 24.49
C ARG A 228 -4.99 -10.06 24.71
N ILE A 229 -5.87 -9.32 25.38
CA ILE A 229 -5.60 -7.92 25.78
C ILE A 229 -4.39 -7.86 26.74
N ARG A 230 -4.27 -8.84 27.64
CA ARG A 230 -3.17 -8.93 28.60
C ARG A 230 -1.84 -9.31 27.93
N GLU A 231 -1.86 -10.24 26.99
CA GLU A 231 -0.69 -10.57 26.17
C GLU A 231 -0.23 -9.35 25.35
N LEU A 232 -1.18 -8.58 24.81
CA LEU A 232 -0.94 -7.32 24.13
C LEU A 232 -0.26 -6.27 25.05
N GLU A 233 -0.77 -6.08 26.27
CA GLU A 233 -0.15 -5.20 27.27
C GLU A 233 1.29 -5.62 27.62
N GLN A 234 1.55 -6.94 27.72
CA GLN A 234 2.90 -7.47 27.96
C GLN A 234 3.83 -7.28 26.76
N ASN A 235 3.33 -7.45 25.54
CA ASN A 235 4.09 -7.27 24.31
C ASN A 235 4.46 -5.80 24.04
N LEU A 236 3.66 -4.84 24.50
CA LEU A 236 4.04 -3.41 24.46
C LEU A 236 5.35 -3.12 25.18
N GLN A 237 5.76 -3.95 26.15
CA GLN A 237 7.05 -3.77 26.85
C GLN A 237 8.26 -4.17 25.98
N VAL A 238 8.05 -4.94 24.91
CA VAL A 238 9.11 -5.44 24.02
C VAL A 238 9.33 -4.51 22.83
N PHE A 239 8.29 -3.80 22.38
CA PHE A 239 8.36 -2.90 21.23
C PHE A 239 8.52 -1.44 21.65
N ASN A 240 9.77 -1.04 21.90
CA ASN A 240 10.09 0.39 22.02
C ASN A 240 10.12 1.03 20.62
N CYS A 241 9.44 2.17 20.49
CA CYS A 241 9.62 3.07 19.35
C CYS A 241 11.06 3.61 19.39
N VAL A 242 11.96 3.00 18.61
CA VAL A 242 13.36 3.42 18.50
C VAL A 242 13.63 3.80 17.05
N PRO A 243 13.82 5.10 16.76
CA PRO A 243 14.24 5.56 15.44
C PRO A 243 15.50 4.83 14.95
N PRO A 244 15.61 4.48 13.65
CA PRO A 244 16.68 3.61 13.14
C PRO A 244 18.00 4.39 12.89
N ALA A 245 18.59 4.94 13.95
CA ALA A 245 19.80 5.78 13.87
C ALA A 245 21.01 5.04 13.28
N ASP A 246 21.19 3.75 13.60
CA ASP A 246 22.28 2.93 13.04
C ASP A 246 22.15 2.76 11.53
N ALA A 247 20.91 2.62 11.02
CA ALA A 247 20.66 2.53 9.59
C ALA A 247 20.90 3.88 8.90
N LEU A 248 20.52 4.99 9.54
CA LEU A 248 20.83 6.33 9.05
C LEU A 248 22.33 6.53 8.88
N ALA A 249 23.14 6.09 9.86
CA ALA A 249 24.60 6.23 9.80
C ALA A 249 25.23 5.49 8.60
N GLN A 250 24.59 4.44 8.08
CA GLN A 250 25.07 3.72 6.89
C GLN A 250 24.84 4.49 5.59
N VAL A 251 23.82 5.36 5.55
CA VAL A 251 23.41 6.07 4.32
C VAL A 251 23.69 7.57 4.35
N SER A 252 23.96 8.17 5.51
CA SER A 252 24.09 9.62 5.67
C SER A 252 25.23 10.27 4.87
N GLY A 253 26.23 9.47 4.46
CA GLY A 253 27.36 9.93 3.64
C GLY A 253 27.28 9.52 2.18
N LEU A 254 26.21 8.82 1.76
CA LEU A 254 26.04 8.40 0.38
C LEU A 254 25.49 9.53 -0.48
N ASP A 255 25.92 9.57 -1.74
CA ASP A 255 25.26 10.39 -2.75
C ASP A 255 23.89 9.76 -3.05
N HIS A 256 22.82 10.43 -2.64
CA HIS A 256 21.45 9.95 -2.82
C HIS A 256 20.93 10.11 -4.26
N ASP A 257 21.67 10.79 -5.13
CA ASP A 257 21.37 10.89 -6.55
C ASP A 257 22.14 9.84 -7.39
N ASP A 258 23.21 9.23 -6.86
CA ASP A 258 23.94 8.14 -7.53
C ASP A 258 23.11 6.85 -7.54
N PRO A 259 22.73 6.33 -8.73
CA PRO A 259 21.96 5.10 -8.85
C PRO A 259 22.59 3.90 -8.13
N ASN A 260 23.92 3.80 -8.05
CA ASN A 260 24.57 2.68 -7.37
C ASN A 260 24.19 2.57 -5.89
N ASN A 261 23.72 3.66 -5.27
CA ASN A 261 23.28 3.70 -3.87
C ASN A 261 21.77 3.42 -3.72
N TYR A 262 20.98 3.38 -4.80
CA TYR A 262 19.52 3.20 -4.70
C TYR A 262 19.10 1.91 -3.98
N PRO A 263 19.77 0.75 -4.12
CA PRO A 263 19.40 -0.45 -3.35
C PRO A 263 19.50 -0.25 -1.84
N VAL A 264 20.60 0.31 -1.34
CA VAL A 264 20.80 0.53 0.10
C VAL A 264 19.93 1.66 0.64
N LEU A 265 19.69 2.70 -0.16
CA LEU A 265 18.75 3.77 0.19
C LEU A 265 17.32 3.24 0.29
N THR A 266 16.90 2.37 -0.65
CA THR A 266 15.58 1.74 -0.61
C THR A 266 15.38 0.95 0.69
N ASP A 267 16.38 0.16 1.09
CA ASP A 267 16.32 -0.62 2.34
C ASP A 267 16.22 0.29 3.58
N PHE A 268 16.95 1.42 3.59
CA PHE A 268 16.84 2.42 4.64
C PHE A 268 15.44 3.05 4.69
N PHE A 269 14.89 3.49 3.57
CA PHE A 269 13.56 4.09 3.51
C PHE A 269 12.47 3.12 3.97
N TRP A 270 12.60 1.82 3.66
CA TRP A 270 11.72 0.78 4.20
C TRP A 270 11.77 0.67 5.72
N GLN A 271 12.96 0.59 6.29
CA GLN A 271 13.11 0.55 7.75
C GLN A 271 12.59 1.82 8.42
N MET A 272 12.81 2.98 7.79
CA MET A 272 12.37 4.28 8.26
C MET A 272 10.84 4.38 8.27
N MET A 273 10.19 4.02 7.16
CA MET A 273 8.73 4.00 7.05
C MET A 273 8.10 2.99 8.02
N GLU A 274 8.63 1.76 8.09
CA GLU A 274 8.19 0.75 9.05
C GLU A 274 8.23 1.29 10.48
N THR A 275 9.35 1.89 10.88
CA THR A 275 9.50 2.49 12.21
C THR A 275 8.53 3.64 12.44
N ALA A 276 8.35 4.53 11.46
CA ALA A 276 7.44 5.66 11.57
C ALA A 276 5.98 5.21 11.79
N LEU A 277 5.57 4.17 11.08
CA LEU A 277 4.26 3.54 11.22
C LEU A 277 4.09 2.86 12.59
N LEU A 278 5.10 2.11 13.05
CA LEU A 278 5.10 1.46 14.37
C LEU A 278 5.01 2.45 15.51
N CYS A 279 5.79 3.53 15.41
CA CYS A 279 5.86 4.61 16.37
C CYS A 279 4.62 5.51 16.39
N ASP A 280 3.72 5.38 15.41
CA ASP A 280 2.65 6.35 15.15
C ASP A 280 3.24 7.77 14.98
N ALA A 281 4.42 7.88 14.37
CA ALA A 281 5.04 9.15 13.96
C ALA A 281 4.28 9.77 12.77
N THR A 282 3.75 8.89 11.92
CA THR A 282 2.73 9.20 10.90
C THR A 282 1.85 7.99 10.70
N ARG A 283 0.60 8.21 10.27
CA ARG A 283 -0.32 7.14 9.82
C ARG A 283 -0.39 7.01 8.32
N VAL A 284 0.11 8.00 7.59
CA VAL A 284 0.15 7.98 6.13
C VAL A 284 1.55 8.32 5.66
N ALA A 285 2.10 7.53 4.74
CA ALA A 285 3.40 7.80 4.14
C ALA A 285 3.43 7.34 2.69
N SER A 286 4.27 7.95 1.87
CA SER A 286 4.38 7.59 0.46
C SER A 286 5.83 7.39 0.06
N LEU A 287 6.09 6.45 -0.85
CA LEU A 287 7.40 6.30 -1.48
C LEU A 287 7.25 6.17 -2.99
N SER A 288 7.99 7.00 -3.71
CA SER A 288 8.03 7.01 -5.17
C SER A 288 9.39 6.54 -5.69
N PHE A 289 9.41 5.58 -6.62
CA PHE A 289 10.63 5.25 -7.35
C PHE A 289 10.87 6.29 -8.46
N GLY A 290 11.50 7.41 -8.12
CA GLY A 290 11.67 8.53 -9.04
C GLY A 290 10.39 9.36 -9.17
N ASN A 291 10.25 10.10 -10.26
CA ASN A 291 9.03 10.84 -10.61
C ASN A 291 8.31 10.21 -11.81
N THR A 292 7.22 10.82 -12.24
CA THR A 292 6.57 10.50 -13.52
C THR A 292 7.57 10.63 -14.69
N ALA A 293 7.55 9.69 -15.64
CA ALA A 293 8.50 9.60 -16.76
C ALA A 293 9.97 9.45 -16.37
N PHE A 294 10.25 9.07 -15.13
CA PHE A 294 11.61 9.07 -14.63
C PHE A 294 12.45 7.99 -15.31
N ARG A 295 13.64 8.40 -15.75
CA ARG A 295 14.66 7.55 -16.35
C ARG A 295 15.44 6.80 -15.27
N PHE A 296 14.71 5.97 -14.52
CA PHE A 296 15.26 5.24 -13.39
C PHE A 296 16.39 4.30 -13.86
N SER A 297 17.62 4.62 -13.48
CA SER A 297 18.80 3.83 -13.83
C SER A 297 19.02 2.74 -12.78
N MET A 298 19.28 1.52 -13.22
CA MET A 298 19.61 0.39 -12.35
C MET A 298 20.89 -0.31 -12.83
N PRO A 299 22.08 0.29 -12.63
CA PRO A 299 23.33 -0.24 -13.19
C PRO A 299 23.63 -1.69 -12.78
N TRP A 300 23.22 -2.10 -11.57
CA TRP A 300 23.43 -3.44 -11.03
C TRP A 300 22.61 -4.54 -11.72
N LEU A 301 21.60 -4.20 -12.53
CA LEU A 301 20.83 -5.18 -13.31
C LEU A 301 21.52 -5.58 -14.62
N ASP A 302 22.59 -4.88 -15.00
CA ASP A 302 23.36 -5.10 -16.25
C ASP A 302 22.47 -5.18 -17.51
N ALA A 303 21.43 -4.35 -17.56
CA ALA A 303 20.57 -4.25 -18.73
C ALA A 303 21.38 -3.83 -19.97
N PRO A 304 21.13 -4.43 -21.15
CA PRO A 304 21.88 -4.12 -22.36
C PRO A 304 21.64 -2.68 -22.80
N LEU A 305 22.68 -2.05 -23.34
CA LEU A 305 22.54 -0.74 -23.97
C LEU A 305 21.57 -0.83 -25.15
N ILE A 306 20.63 0.10 -25.25
CA ILE A 306 19.74 0.23 -26.40
C ILE A 306 20.13 1.43 -27.27
N PRO A 307 19.92 1.34 -28.61
CA PRO A 307 20.07 2.49 -29.51
C PRO A 307 19.11 3.62 -29.10
N GLU A 308 19.45 4.85 -29.49
CA GLU A 308 18.71 6.07 -29.16
C GLU A 308 17.19 5.93 -29.29
N VAL A 309 16.46 6.41 -28.27
CA VAL A 309 15.00 6.50 -28.31
C VAL A 309 14.57 7.90 -27.86
N ASN A 310 14.05 8.68 -28.80
CA ASN A 310 13.27 9.91 -28.59
C ASN A 310 13.91 11.05 -27.75
N THR A 311 15.19 10.98 -27.36
CA THR A 311 15.83 12.03 -26.55
C THR A 311 17.23 12.48 -27.02
N GLY A 312 17.76 11.96 -28.14
CA GLY A 312 19.12 12.31 -28.59
C GLY A 312 20.25 11.64 -27.79
N GLU A 313 19.92 10.88 -26.74
CA GLU A 313 20.89 10.16 -25.91
C GLU A 313 21.15 8.76 -26.47
N GLN A 314 22.39 8.52 -26.87
CA GLN A 314 22.84 7.21 -27.36
C GLN A 314 23.35 6.35 -26.20
N ASN A 315 23.17 5.03 -26.29
CA ASN A 315 23.70 4.07 -25.32
C ASN A 315 23.14 4.26 -23.90
N VAL A 316 21.81 4.25 -23.78
CA VAL A 316 21.10 4.34 -22.51
C VAL A 316 20.68 2.96 -22.00
N ARG A 317 20.50 2.83 -20.67
CA ARG A 317 20.13 1.58 -19.97
C ARG A 317 19.05 1.77 -18.91
N ASP A 318 18.36 2.91 -18.95
CA ASP A 318 17.33 3.26 -17.96
C ASP A 318 15.97 2.61 -18.28
N HIS A 319 15.15 2.46 -17.25
CA HIS A 319 13.84 1.80 -17.35
C HIS A 319 12.93 2.45 -18.41
N HIS A 320 12.84 3.78 -18.43
CA HIS A 320 12.00 4.51 -19.39
C HIS A 320 12.38 4.18 -20.83
N SER A 321 13.67 4.20 -21.16
CA SER A 321 14.15 3.91 -22.51
C SER A 321 13.87 2.47 -22.93
N HIS A 322 14.08 1.52 -22.02
CA HIS A 322 13.71 0.12 -22.26
C HIS A 322 12.19 -0.06 -22.42
N THR A 323 11.38 0.78 -21.79
CA THR A 323 9.92 0.75 -21.98
C THR A 323 9.53 1.11 -23.41
N HIS A 324 10.26 2.01 -24.06
CA HIS A 324 10.02 2.39 -25.46
C HIS A 324 10.60 1.43 -26.49
N ALA A 325 11.84 0.96 -26.31
CA ALA A 325 12.56 0.20 -27.34
C ALA A 325 13.16 -1.13 -26.87
N GLY A 326 13.00 -1.48 -25.60
CA GLY A 326 13.45 -2.75 -25.03
C GLY A 326 12.52 -3.91 -25.38
N THR A 327 12.96 -5.11 -25.04
CA THR A 327 12.13 -6.33 -25.10
C THR A 327 11.40 -6.55 -23.77
N ARG A 328 10.38 -7.41 -23.78
CA ARG A 328 9.69 -7.88 -22.56
C ARG A 328 10.68 -8.32 -21.48
N GLU A 329 11.73 -9.05 -21.86
CA GLU A 329 12.76 -9.55 -20.95
C GLU A 329 13.55 -8.41 -20.30
N THR A 330 14.00 -7.43 -21.09
CA THR A 330 14.77 -6.29 -20.56
C THR A 330 13.94 -5.37 -19.67
N VAL A 331 12.69 -5.09 -20.05
CA VAL A 331 11.77 -4.31 -19.22
C VAL A 331 11.42 -5.09 -17.93
N GLY A 332 11.28 -6.41 -18.05
CA GLY A 332 11.05 -7.31 -16.93
C GLY A 332 12.19 -7.37 -15.91
N LEU A 333 13.41 -6.95 -16.25
CA LEU A 333 14.48 -6.78 -15.25
C LEU A 333 14.12 -5.68 -14.25
N PHE A 334 13.72 -4.50 -14.75
CA PHE A 334 13.37 -3.35 -13.93
C PHE A 334 12.09 -3.60 -13.13
N MET A 335 11.05 -4.11 -13.79
CA MET A 335 9.76 -4.37 -13.15
C MET A 335 9.85 -5.40 -12.03
N ARG A 336 10.59 -6.51 -12.24
CA ARG A 336 10.83 -7.50 -11.18
C ARG A 336 11.64 -6.93 -10.03
N TRP A 337 12.60 -6.03 -10.28
CA TRP A 337 13.35 -5.39 -9.20
C TRP A 337 12.44 -4.52 -8.31
N TYR A 338 11.54 -3.72 -8.89
CA TYR A 338 10.55 -2.97 -8.11
C TYR A 338 9.65 -3.93 -7.32
N ALA A 339 9.10 -4.96 -7.96
CA ALA A 339 8.23 -5.93 -7.29
C ALA A 339 8.95 -6.66 -6.14
N GLN A 340 10.22 -7.02 -6.32
CA GLN A 340 11.05 -7.61 -5.26
C GLN A 340 11.25 -6.66 -4.08
N LYS A 341 11.63 -5.40 -4.32
CA LYS A 341 11.80 -4.40 -3.25
C LYS A 341 10.51 -4.10 -2.51
N ILE A 342 9.38 -4.10 -3.21
CA ILE A 342 8.07 -3.93 -2.59
C ILE A 342 7.69 -5.17 -1.77
N ALA A 343 7.91 -6.38 -2.29
CA ALA A 343 7.67 -7.61 -1.55
C ALA A 343 8.53 -7.70 -0.27
N GLU A 344 9.78 -7.24 -0.32
CA GLU A 344 10.63 -7.09 0.87
C GLU A 344 9.98 -6.16 1.91
N PHE A 345 9.45 -5.00 1.50
CA PHE A 345 8.74 -4.10 2.41
C PHE A 345 7.48 -4.73 3.00
N ILE A 346 6.66 -5.40 2.20
CA ILE A 346 5.46 -6.12 2.68
C ILE A 346 5.85 -7.22 3.68
N THR A 347 6.93 -7.96 3.41
CA THR A 347 7.48 -8.96 4.33
C THR A 347 7.88 -8.33 5.66
N ARG A 348 8.54 -7.16 5.65
CA ARG A 348 8.92 -6.43 6.87
C ARG A 348 7.70 -6.03 7.70
N LEU A 349 6.68 -5.46 7.07
CA LEU A 349 5.41 -5.12 7.76
C LEU A 349 4.71 -6.36 8.32
N GLY A 350 4.80 -7.50 7.64
CA GLY A 350 4.23 -8.77 8.10
C GLY A 350 4.99 -9.40 9.27
N ALA A 351 6.30 -9.11 9.41
CA ALA A 351 7.16 -9.69 10.43
C ALA A 351 7.02 -9.01 11.80
N VAL A 352 6.60 -7.74 11.84
CA VAL A 352 6.43 -6.99 13.10
C VAL A 352 5.02 -7.15 13.64
N GLN A 353 4.91 -7.46 14.94
CA GLN A 353 3.62 -7.67 15.61
C GLN A 353 3.52 -6.82 16.88
N PRO A 354 3.35 -5.49 16.75
CA PRO A 354 3.40 -4.58 17.89
C PRO A 354 2.25 -4.81 18.88
N ASP A 355 1.13 -5.37 18.40
CA ASP A 355 -0.08 -5.58 19.17
C ASP A 355 -0.63 -7.02 19.10
N GLY A 356 0.25 -7.99 18.82
CA GLY A 356 -0.15 -9.38 18.63
C GLY A 356 -0.86 -9.67 17.29
N SER A 357 -1.04 -8.64 16.45
CA SER A 357 -1.39 -8.74 15.02
C SER A 357 -0.23 -8.21 14.16
N ARG A 358 -0.13 -8.60 12.88
CA ARG A 358 0.96 -8.09 12.02
C ARG A 358 0.71 -6.61 11.74
N LEU A 359 1.76 -5.80 11.69
CA LEU A 359 1.64 -4.40 11.29
C LEU A 359 1.00 -4.27 9.89
N LEU A 360 1.26 -5.22 8.99
CA LEU A 360 0.61 -5.33 7.69
C LEU A 360 -0.92 -5.46 7.78
N ASP A 361 -1.47 -6.11 8.82
CA ASP A 361 -2.91 -6.32 8.96
C ASP A 361 -3.63 -4.97 9.19
N THR A 362 -2.96 -3.96 9.74
CA THR A 362 -3.48 -2.59 9.95
C THR A 362 -2.91 -1.55 8.98
N THR A 363 -2.07 -1.97 8.03
CA THR A 363 -1.43 -1.08 7.05
C THR A 363 -1.89 -1.43 5.65
N THR A 364 -2.66 -0.53 5.03
CA THR A 364 -3.05 -0.64 3.63
C THR A 364 -1.95 -0.07 2.75
N VAL A 365 -1.38 -0.86 1.85
CA VAL A 365 -0.36 -0.41 0.89
C VAL A 365 -0.92 -0.43 -0.52
N LEU A 366 -1.09 0.73 -1.13
CA LEU A 366 -1.51 0.89 -2.53
C LEU A 366 -0.27 1.02 -3.43
N LEU A 367 -0.08 0.08 -4.35
CA LEU A 367 0.90 0.17 -5.43
C LEU A 367 0.22 0.59 -6.74
N VAL A 368 0.68 1.69 -7.33
CA VAL A 368 0.21 2.20 -8.62
C VAL A 368 1.38 2.55 -9.54
N SER A 369 1.06 2.70 -10.83
CA SER A 369 1.95 3.28 -11.82
C SER A 369 1.19 4.27 -12.70
N GLU A 370 1.94 5.11 -13.40
CA GLU A 370 1.43 6.18 -14.25
C GLU A 370 0.78 5.71 -15.55
N TYR A 371 0.97 4.46 -16.00
CA TYR A 371 0.22 3.95 -17.15
C TYR A 371 0.19 2.42 -17.21
N GLY A 372 -0.68 1.92 -18.07
CA GLY A 372 -0.89 0.52 -18.36
C GLY A 372 -0.40 0.14 -19.75
N SER A 373 -0.94 -0.96 -20.28
CA SER A 373 -0.46 -1.59 -21.50
C SER A 373 -1.26 -1.16 -22.74
N PRO A 374 -0.61 -0.99 -23.92
CA PRO A 374 0.84 -1.06 -24.13
C PRO A 374 1.56 0.18 -23.58
N GLY A 375 2.54 -0.03 -22.71
CA GLY A 375 3.20 1.05 -21.95
C GLY A 375 4.00 2.01 -22.82
N GLY A 376 4.68 1.52 -23.86
CA GLY A 376 5.39 2.37 -24.83
C GLY A 376 4.49 3.33 -25.63
N ALA A 377 3.16 3.16 -25.58
CA ALA A 377 2.19 4.09 -26.15
C ALA A 377 1.60 5.07 -25.10
N HIS A 378 2.07 4.99 -23.85
CA HIS A 378 1.54 5.73 -22.68
C HIS A 378 0.04 5.52 -22.48
N SER A 379 -0.40 4.26 -22.51
CA SER A 379 -1.82 3.90 -22.40
C SER A 379 -2.35 4.15 -20.97
N ASN A 380 -3.37 4.99 -20.83
CA ASN A 380 -4.07 5.18 -19.55
C ASN A 380 -5.02 4.01 -19.19
N SER A 381 -5.08 3.00 -20.06
CA SER A 381 -5.87 1.78 -19.92
C SER A 381 -4.97 0.57 -19.71
N GLY A 382 -5.53 -0.54 -19.21
CA GLY A 382 -4.77 -1.77 -19.02
C GLY A 382 -3.79 -1.70 -17.85
N CYS A 383 -4.03 -0.80 -16.90
CA CYS A 383 -3.20 -0.67 -15.70
C CYS A 383 -3.38 -1.87 -14.77
N ALA A 384 -2.33 -2.16 -14.02
CA ALA A 384 -2.37 -3.05 -12.88
C ALA A 384 -2.07 -2.24 -11.60
N SER A 385 -2.80 -2.54 -10.54
CA SER A 385 -2.53 -2.02 -9.20
C SER A 385 -2.69 -3.12 -8.17
N PHE A 386 -2.11 -2.91 -6.99
CA PHE A 386 -2.17 -3.88 -5.91
C PHE A 386 -2.48 -3.16 -4.61
N VAL A 387 -3.35 -3.76 -3.80
CA VAL A 387 -3.64 -3.31 -2.44
C VAL A 387 -3.21 -4.41 -1.49
N PHE A 388 -2.18 -4.18 -0.69
CA PHE A 388 -1.73 -5.10 0.35
C PHE A 388 -2.30 -4.70 1.71
N GLY A 389 -2.44 -5.68 2.60
CA GLY A 389 -3.00 -5.50 3.93
C GLY A 389 -4.52 -5.53 3.95
N SER A 390 -5.08 -5.89 5.09
CA SER A 390 -6.54 -6.07 5.25
C SER A 390 -7.25 -4.82 5.79
N ALA A 391 -6.53 -3.72 6.01
CA ALA A 391 -7.05 -2.49 6.59
C ALA A 391 -7.77 -2.69 7.95
N GLY A 392 -7.24 -3.57 8.80
CA GLY A 392 -7.87 -3.99 10.05
C GLY A 392 -9.03 -4.97 9.83
N GLY A 393 -8.92 -5.84 8.83
CA GLY A 393 -9.98 -6.79 8.48
C GLY A 393 -11.15 -6.21 7.67
N GLN A 394 -11.06 -4.96 7.22
CA GLN A 394 -12.07 -4.36 6.33
C GLN A 394 -12.06 -5.00 4.94
N PHE A 395 -10.89 -5.40 4.44
CA PHE A 395 -10.74 -5.97 3.10
C PHE A 395 -10.70 -7.49 3.09
N ALA A 396 -11.40 -8.09 2.11
CA ALA A 396 -11.28 -9.49 1.76
C ALA A 396 -10.08 -9.70 0.82
N THR A 397 -8.89 -9.86 1.38
CA THR A 397 -7.64 -10.14 0.65
C THR A 397 -7.62 -11.55 0.04
N GLY A 398 -6.60 -11.86 -0.78
CA GLY A 398 -6.48 -13.13 -1.48
C GLY A 398 -7.22 -13.17 -2.82
N ARG A 399 -7.51 -12.01 -3.41
CA ARG A 399 -8.45 -11.88 -4.53
C ARG A 399 -7.88 -11.08 -5.69
N HIS A 400 -8.44 -11.30 -6.87
CA HIS A 400 -8.17 -10.55 -8.08
C HIS A 400 -9.45 -9.98 -8.69
N PHE A 401 -9.39 -8.72 -9.13
CA PHE A 401 -10.47 -8.09 -9.86
C PHE A 401 -9.97 -7.52 -11.19
N ALA A 402 -10.49 -8.04 -12.30
CA ALA A 402 -10.42 -7.35 -13.57
C ALA A 402 -11.52 -6.28 -13.59
N LEU A 403 -11.18 -5.03 -13.24
CA LEU A 403 -12.15 -3.94 -13.17
C LEU A 403 -12.64 -3.52 -14.57
N GLY A 404 -11.89 -3.88 -15.61
CA GLY A 404 -12.19 -3.44 -16.97
C GLY A 404 -11.83 -1.98 -17.20
N ASP A 405 -11.85 -1.60 -18.48
CA ASP A 405 -11.45 -0.28 -18.96
C ASP A 405 -12.52 0.77 -18.66
N ASP A 406 -12.78 1.00 -17.37
CA ASP A 406 -13.71 2.00 -16.83
C ASP A 406 -13.10 2.81 -15.69
N ALA A 407 -12.92 4.10 -15.95
CA ALA A 407 -12.36 5.05 -15.00
C ALA A 407 -13.20 5.14 -13.72
N ALA A 408 -14.52 4.94 -13.81
CA ALA A 408 -15.41 4.94 -12.66
C ALA A 408 -15.03 3.88 -11.61
N ASN A 409 -14.46 2.75 -12.05
CA ASN A 409 -13.99 1.71 -11.13
C ASN A 409 -12.74 2.16 -10.35
N THR A 410 -11.89 2.99 -10.93
CA THR A 410 -10.74 3.57 -10.22
C THR A 410 -11.19 4.64 -9.23
N HIS A 411 -12.18 5.47 -9.57
CA HIS A 411 -12.82 6.37 -8.60
C HIS A 411 -13.40 5.58 -7.42
N ALA A 412 -14.14 4.50 -7.69
CA ALA A 412 -14.71 3.64 -6.66
C ALA A 412 -13.64 2.92 -5.81
N LEU A 413 -12.51 2.53 -6.41
CA LEU A 413 -11.35 2.00 -5.67
C LEU A 413 -10.81 3.04 -4.68
N MET A 414 -10.59 4.28 -5.11
CA MET A 414 -10.11 5.34 -4.22
C MET A 414 -11.08 5.61 -3.07
N VAL A 415 -12.39 5.66 -3.34
CA VAL A 415 -13.42 5.77 -2.29
C VAL A 415 -13.36 4.58 -1.33
N SER A 416 -13.18 3.36 -1.85
CA SER A 416 -13.05 2.15 -1.01
C SER A 416 -11.87 2.25 -0.04
N LEU A 417 -10.72 2.70 -0.53
CA LEU A 417 -9.52 2.90 0.29
C LEU A 417 -9.74 3.98 1.35
N ILE A 418 -10.29 5.13 0.97
CA ILE A 418 -10.60 6.25 1.89
C ILE A 418 -11.54 5.79 3.02
N GLN A 419 -12.62 5.09 2.68
CA GLN A 419 -13.58 4.61 3.68
C GLN A 419 -12.99 3.52 4.57
N ALA A 420 -12.17 2.63 4.02
CA ALA A 420 -11.47 1.61 4.79
C ALA A 420 -10.47 2.21 5.79
N MET A 421 -10.01 3.45 5.59
CA MET A 421 -9.21 4.20 6.55
C MET A 421 -10.02 4.90 7.65
N GLY A 422 -11.36 4.84 7.60
CA GLY A 422 -12.25 5.43 8.61
C GLY A 422 -12.95 6.71 8.17
N VAL A 423 -12.68 7.20 6.96
CA VAL A 423 -13.31 8.41 6.40
C VAL A 423 -14.57 8.01 5.63
N VAL A 424 -15.57 7.52 6.36
CA VAL A 424 -16.77 6.85 5.80
C VAL A 424 -17.79 7.80 5.17
N ASP A 425 -17.65 9.11 5.38
CA ASP A 425 -18.54 10.15 4.85
C ASP A 425 -18.26 10.53 3.38
N VAL A 426 -17.20 9.96 2.79
CA VAL A 426 -16.79 10.26 1.41
C VAL A 426 -17.42 9.25 0.44
N ASP A 427 -18.25 9.74 -0.49
CA ASP A 427 -18.81 8.90 -1.58
C ASP A 427 -18.19 9.18 -2.96
N GLN A 428 -17.43 10.27 -3.14
CA GLN A 428 -16.76 10.61 -4.40
C GLN A 428 -15.32 11.05 -4.13
N PHE A 429 -14.42 10.75 -5.08
CA PHE A 429 -13.04 11.20 -5.04
C PHE A 429 -12.51 11.45 -6.47
N GLY A 430 -11.70 12.49 -6.66
CA GLY A 430 -11.14 12.88 -7.96
C GLY A 430 -12.08 13.73 -8.82
N HIS A 431 -12.11 13.47 -10.13
CA HIS A 431 -12.82 14.27 -11.12
C HIS A 431 -14.32 14.37 -10.82
N PRO A 432 -14.91 15.58 -10.84
CA PRO A 432 -16.35 15.75 -10.69
C PRO A 432 -17.13 14.94 -11.73
N GLY A 433 -18.05 14.08 -11.28
CA GLY A 433 -18.81 13.19 -12.17
C GLY A 433 -18.11 11.87 -12.53
N GLY A 434 -16.96 11.56 -11.93
CA GLY A 434 -16.26 10.27 -12.06
C GLY A 434 -16.99 9.06 -11.46
N GLY A 435 -18.16 9.26 -10.86
CA GLY A 435 -18.95 8.24 -10.19
C GLY A 435 -19.01 8.44 -8.67
N SER A 436 -19.87 7.66 -8.03
CA SER A 436 -20.11 7.67 -6.59
C SER A 436 -20.13 6.25 -6.03
N GLY A 437 -19.71 6.10 -4.79
CA GLY A 437 -19.73 4.84 -4.06
C GLY A 437 -18.40 4.09 -4.13
N ARG A 438 -18.38 2.96 -3.44
CA ARG A 438 -17.20 2.11 -3.26
C ARG A 438 -17.35 0.79 -4.03
N LEU A 439 -16.25 0.08 -4.19
CA LEU A 439 -16.23 -1.31 -4.64
C LEU A 439 -16.61 -2.22 -3.46
N ASP A 440 -17.90 -2.47 -3.25
CA ASP A 440 -18.38 -3.32 -2.14
C ASP A 440 -17.73 -4.71 -2.15
N ALA A 441 -17.38 -5.22 -3.33
CA ALA A 441 -16.69 -6.50 -3.48
C ALA A 441 -15.33 -6.55 -2.79
N MET A 442 -14.68 -5.42 -2.48
CA MET A 442 -13.41 -5.42 -1.75
C MET A 442 -13.58 -5.72 -0.25
N PHE A 443 -14.76 -5.44 0.31
CA PHE A 443 -14.97 -5.49 1.75
C PHE A 443 -15.34 -6.91 2.23
N ALA A 444 -15.00 -7.21 3.49
CA ALA A 444 -15.12 -8.53 4.12
C ALA A 444 -16.51 -8.87 4.68
#